data_AF-A0A9P4S970-F1
#
_entry.id   AF-A0A9P4S970-F1
#
_cell.length_a   1.000
_cell.length_b   1.000
_cell.length_c   1.000
_cell.angle_alpha   90.00
_cell.angle_beta   90.00
_cell.angle_gamma   90.00
#
_symmetry.space_group_name_H-M   'P 1'
#
loop_
_entity.id
_entity.type
_entity.pdbx_description
1 polymer ?
#
loop_
_entity_poly.entity_id
_entity_poly.type
_entity_poly.pdbx_seq_one_letter_code
_entity_poly.pdbx_strand_id
1 'polypeptide(L)' 'MPLQHSAQQLQKEGRLALSWLQHFNSSTRARIVGTYRLLIVDGHSSHITPEFDTFYLENRIVTLYMPVYTSHLL' A
#
# COMPACT_ATOMS: atom_id res chain seq x y z
N MET A 1 24.67 6.80 -16.54
CA MET A 1 23.56 7.76 -16.32
C MET A 1 22.24 7.05 -16.61
N PRO A 2 21.51 6.54 -15.59
CA PRO A 2 20.20 5.90 -15.76
C PRO A 2 19.11 6.73 -15.06
N LEU A 3 18.37 7.55 -15.80
CA LEU A 3 17.30 8.40 -15.23
C LEU A 3 15.91 8.14 -15.84
N GLN A 4 15.80 7.38 -16.94
CA GLN A 4 14.51 7.13 -17.61
C GLN A 4 13.86 5.79 -17.24
N HIS A 5 14.64 4.73 -16.99
CA HIS A 5 14.10 3.41 -16.62
C HIS A 5 13.47 3.40 -15.21
N SER A 6 14.03 4.15 -14.26
CA SER A 6 13.55 4.17 -12.88
C SER A 6 12.16 4.81 -12.75
N ALA A 7 11.86 5.87 -13.51
CA ALA A 7 10.59 6.59 -13.43
C ALA A 7 9.39 5.76 -13.93
N GLN A 8 9.56 4.95 -14.97
CA GLN A 8 8.49 4.09 -15.50
C GLN A 8 8.19 2.91 -14.59
N GLN A 9 9.24 2.33 -13.98
CA GLN A 9 9.10 1.29 -12.97
C GLN A 9 8.39 1.86 -11.73
N LEU A 10 8.72 3.11 -11.37
CA LEU A 10 8.07 3.80 -10.27
C LEU A 10 6.56 4.08 -10.53
N GLN A 11 6.13 4.33 -11.76
CA GLN A 11 4.70 4.50 -12.04
C GLN A 11 3.90 3.19 -12.13
N LYS A 12 4.56 2.07 -12.42
CA LYS A 12 3.90 0.77 -12.55
C LYS A 12 3.53 0.20 -11.19
N GLU A 13 4.44 0.28 -10.24
CA GLU A 13 4.27 -0.29 -8.90
C GLU A 13 3.24 0.50 -8.07
N GLY A 14 3.11 1.83 -8.24
CA GLY A 14 2.04 2.61 -7.58
C GLY A 14 0.63 2.27 -8.04
N ARG A 15 0.44 1.94 -9.32
CA ARG A 15 -0.85 1.46 -9.82
C ARG A 15 -1.20 0.08 -9.25
N LEU A 16 -0.20 -0.78 -9.07
CA LEU A 16 -0.39 -2.09 -8.42
C LEU A 16 -0.76 -1.92 -6.95
N ALA A 17 -0.05 -1.06 -6.21
CA ALA A 17 -0.35 -0.76 -4.81
C ALA A 17 -1.80 -0.27 -4.63
N LEU A 18 -2.25 0.67 -5.48
CA LEU A 18 -3.63 1.16 -5.46
C LEU A 18 -4.65 0.05 -5.77
N SER A 19 -4.38 -0.81 -6.75
CA SER A 19 -5.26 -1.94 -7.07
C SER A 19 -5.39 -2.93 -5.91
N TRP A 20 -4.28 -3.24 -5.24
CA TRP A 20 -4.29 -4.08 -4.04
C TRP A 20 -5.03 -3.45 -2.88
N LEU A 21 -4.88 -2.14 -2.67
CA LEU A 21 -5.60 -1.40 -1.64
C LEU A 21 -7.12 -1.38 -1.91
N GLN A 22 -7.54 -1.22 -3.16
CA GLN A 22 -8.95 -1.33 -3.58
C GLN A 22 -9.52 -2.73 -3.36
N HIS A 23 -8.74 -3.76 -3.70
CA HIS A 23 -9.10 -5.15 -3.45
C HIS A 23 -9.26 -5.43 -1.96
N PHE A 24 -8.27 -5.04 -1.15
CA PHE A 24 -8.31 -5.15 0.31
C PHE A 24 -9.55 -4.45 0.89
N ASN A 25 -9.84 -3.23 0.45
CA ASN A 25 -11.02 -2.50 0.90
C ASN A 25 -12.30 -3.27 0.59
N SER A 26 -12.48 -3.73 -0.65
CA SER A 26 -13.66 -4.49 -1.08
C SER A 26 -13.84 -5.79 -0.29
N SER A 27 -12.74 -6.52 -0.05
CA SER A 27 -12.76 -7.81 0.64
C SER A 27 -12.97 -7.70 2.16
N THR A 28 -12.60 -6.56 2.76
CA THR A 28 -12.69 -6.36 4.22
C THR A 28 -13.86 -5.51 4.68
N ARG A 29 -14.48 -4.73 3.79
CA ARG A 29 -15.53 -3.74 4.13
C ARG A 29 -16.72 -4.37 4.85
N ALA A 30 -17.14 -5.56 4.45
CA ALA A 30 -18.27 -6.26 5.08
C ALA A 30 -17.95 -6.85 6.47
N ARG A 31 -16.65 -6.94 6.83
CA ARG A 31 -16.17 -7.59 8.06
C ARG A 31 -15.59 -6.58 9.06
N ILE A 32 -15.88 -5.29 8.89
CA ILE A 32 -15.36 -4.25 9.75
C ILE A 32 -15.90 -4.41 11.16
N VAL A 33 -14.99 -4.49 12.14
CA VAL A 33 -15.30 -4.32 13.56
C VAL A 33 -14.66 -2.99 13.98
N GLY A 34 -15.49 -2.01 14.36
CA GLY A 34 -15.04 -0.65 14.69
C GLY A 34 -14.96 0.28 13.49
N THR A 35 -14.03 1.24 13.51
CA THR A 35 -14.00 2.36 12.56
C THR A 35 -12.82 2.33 11.59
N TYR A 36 -11.70 1.74 11.99
CA TYR A 36 -10.46 1.68 11.20
C TYR A 36 -10.07 0.25 10.85
N ARG A 37 -9.35 0.09 9.74
CA ARG A 37 -8.73 -1.18 9.33
C ARG A 37 -7.23 -1.01 9.20
N LEU A 38 -6.47 -1.98 9.64
CA LEU A 38 -5.02 -1.98 9.52
C LEU A 38 -4.59 -2.81 8.29
N LEU A 39 -3.74 -2.22 7.44
CA LEU A 39 -3.07 -2.89 6.33
C LEU A 39 -1.56 -2.87 6.60
N ILE A 40 -0.94 -4.05 6.69
CA ILE A 40 0.51 -4.20 6.86
C ILE A 40 1.11 -4.54 5.50
N VAL A 41 2.08 -3.75 5.05
CA VAL A 41 2.79 -3.90 3.77
C VAL A 41 4.24 -4.28 4.07
N ASP A 42 4.85 -5.11 3.22
CA ASP A 42 6.29 -5.36 3.34
C ASP A 42 7.08 -4.08 3.00
N GLY A 43 8.30 -3.97 3.53
CA GLY A 43 9.13 -2.75 3.47
C GLY A 43 9.60 -2.32 2.08
N HIS A 44 8.98 -2.81 1.00
CA HIS A 44 9.21 -2.33 -0.35
C HIS A 44 8.38 -1.06 -0.60
N SER A 45 8.71 0.00 0.15
CA SER A 45 8.02 1.29 0.11
C SER A 45 8.45 2.13 -1.10
N SER A 46 8.42 1.58 -2.30
CA SER A 46 8.77 2.34 -3.51
C SER A 46 7.59 3.21 -4.01
N HIS A 47 6.35 3.04 -3.52
CA HIS A 47 5.18 3.61 -4.21
C HIS A 47 4.08 4.24 -3.37
N ILE A 48 4.31 5.49 -3.02
CA ILE A 48 3.29 6.41 -2.53
C ILE A 48 2.89 7.29 -3.72
N THR A 49 1.71 7.06 -4.29
CA THR A 49 1.08 8.02 -5.20
C THR A 49 0.02 8.82 -4.43
N PRO A 50 -0.26 10.08 -4.79
CA PRO A 50 -1.30 10.87 -4.12
C PRO A 50 -2.67 10.18 -4.08
N GLU A 51 -2.99 9.38 -5.11
CA GLU A 51 -4.22 8.59 -5.18
C GLU A 51 -4.24 7.47 -4.14
N PHE A 52 -3.09 6.86 -3.86
CA PHE A 52 -2.96 5.85 -2.82
C PHE A 52 -3.22 6.46 -1.43
N ASP A 53 -2.62 7.62 -1.16
CA ASP A 53 -2.77 8.34 0.12
C ASP A 53 -4.22 8.76 0.36
N THR A 54 -4.82 9.38 -0.65
CA THR A 54 -6.23 9.80 -0.61
C THR A 54 -7.14 8.60 -0.34
N PHE A 55 -6.90 7.47 -1.01
CA PHE A 55 -7.76 6.31 -0.90
C PHE A 55 -7.75 5.68 0.50
N TYR A 56 -6.57 5.46 1.11
CA TYR A 56 -6.56 4.84 2.45
C TYR A 56 -7.13 5.79 3.51
N LEU A 57 -6.92 7.11 3.38
CA LEU A 57 -7.47 8.12 4.30
C LEU A 57 -9.01 8.12 4.25
N GLU A 58 -9.59 8.21 3.04
CA GLU A 58 -11.04 8.21 2.85
C GLU A 58 -11.71 6.91 3.34
N ASN A 59 -11.01 5.78 3.21
CA ASN A 59 -11.53 4.47 3.58
C ASN A 59 -11.19 4.06 5.03
N ARG A 60 -10.60 4.97 5.83
CA ARG A 60 -10.17 4.74 7.22
C ARG A 60 -9.27 3.51 7.36
N ILE A 61 -8.36 3.36 6.40
CA ILE A 61 -7.35 2.31 6.39
C ILE A 61 -6.05 2.93 6.89
N VAL A 62 -5.46 2.34 7.92
CA VAL A 62 -4.12 2.68 8.42
C VAL A 62 -3.12 1.75 7.75
N THR A 63 -2.08 2.29 7.14
CA THR A 63 -1.00 1.52 6.51
C THR A 63 0.22 1.49 7.43
N LEU A 64 0.76 0.30 7.70
CA LEU A 64 2.04 0.11 8.39
C LEU A 64 3.00 -0.63 7.47
N TYR A 65 4.25 -0.17 7.41
CA TYR A 65 5.30 -0.80 6.62
C TYR A 65 6.18 -1.64 7.55
N MET A 66 6.36 -2.92 7.22
CA MET A 66 7.33 -3.74 7.93
C MET A 66 8.74 -3.20 7.66
N PRO A 67 9.60 -3.10 8.69
CA PRO A 67 10.99 -2.73 8.47
C PRO A 67 11.65 -3.70 7.50
N VAL A 68 12.57 -3.20 6.68
CA VAL A 68 13.36 -4.06 5.79
C VAL A 68 14.06 -5.13 6.65
N TYR A 69 14.03 -6.39 6.20
CA TYR A 69 14.65 -7.56 6.86
C TYR A 69 13.92 -8.20 8.06
N THR A 70 12.65 -7.88 8.35
CA THR A 70 11.90 -8.54 9.44
C THR A 70 11.23 -9.88 9.09
N SER A 71 11.43 -10.41 7.88
CA SER A 71 10.80 -11.67 7.45
C SER A 71 11.30 -12.92 8.21
N HIS A 72 12.42 -12.83 8.93
CA HIS A 72 13.09 -13.96 9.59
C HIS A 72 12.88 -14.04 11.11
N LEU A 73 12.01 -13.18 11.66
CA LEU A 73 11.82 -13.03 13.11
C LEU A 73 10.44 -13.47 13.62
N LEU A 74 9.62 -14.11 12.77
CA LEU A 74 8.32 -14.68 13.12
C LEU A 74 8.36 -16.21 13.15
#